data_AF-A0A7J9ALL1-F1
#
_entry.id   AF-A0A7J9ALL1-F1
#
_cell.length_a   1.000
_cell.length_b   1.000
_cell.length_c   1.000
_cell.angle_alpha   90.00
_cell.angle_beta   90.00
_cell.angle_gamma   90.00
#
_symmetry.space_group_name_H-M   'P 1'
#
loop_
_entity.id
_entity.type
_entity.pdbx_description
1 polymer ?
#
loop_
_entity_poly.entity_id
_entity_poly.type
_entity_poly.pdbx_seq_one_letter_code
_entity_poly.pdbx_strand_id
1 'polypeptide(L)'
;MAGTAGPHEFSDTDRSSEDETAVNMAKYEGIRKELLQEQNTMDNEFISSEQANEALGLGNLEPYTGMTFQSLDDARDFYFEYARRTGFSIRTNRIRHSLKNMAIIGRDFVCSREGFRAAKHAHRKDRVLPPRPVTREGCKAMIRLAARDGGKWVVTKFVHEHSHKLMDRKFPGELPTVNMLSEEEKDKKIQDLYNELHRERARSATFQQQLHMILKDIEEHAEFMSIRVEDIVDSLKRVELNDSSFN
;
A
#
# COMPACT_ATOMS: atom_id res chain seq x y z
N MET A 1 -22.28 44.55 32.71
CA MET A 1 -23.70 44.24 32.45
C MET A 1 -23.80 43.80 31.01
N ALA A 2 -23.97 42.49 30.82
CA ALA A 2 -25.21 41.88 30.30
C ALA A 2 -25.25 42.02 28.76
N GLY A 3 -24.97 40.94 28.02
CA GLY A 3 -26.00 40.17 27.30
C GLY A 3 -26.10 40.72 25.86
N THR A 4 -26.26 39.98 24.78
CA THR A 4 -27.01 38.74 24.58
C THR A 4 -26.61 38.15 23.22
N ALA A 5 -26.43 36.84 23.17
CA ALA A 5 -26.48 36.04 21.95
C ALA A 5 -27.95 35.82 21.54
N GLY A 6 -28.22 35.75 20.24
CA GLY A 6 -29.52 35.39 19.66
C GLY A 6 -29.35 35.08 18.16
N PRO A 7 -30.19 34.21 17.58
CA PRO A 7 -29.73 33.11 16.73
C PRO A 7 -30.01 33.35 15.24
N HIS A 8 -29.15 32.80 14.37
CA HIS A 8 -29.50 32.65 12.95
C HIS A 8 -29.98 31.23 12.70
N GLU A 9 -31.26 31.16 12.34
CA GLU A 9 -32.04 29.99 12.01
C GLU A 9 -31.40 29.19 10.87
N PHE A 10 -31.38 27.87 11.06
CA PHE A 10 -31.10 26.87 10.06
C PHE A 10 -32.48 26.33 9.63
N SER A 11 -32.90 26.61 8.40
CA SER A 11 -34.12 26.05 7.84
C SER A 11 -33.79 24.75 7.11
N ASP A 12 -34.36 23.65 7.58
CA ASP A 12 -34.47 22.41 6.85
C ASP A 12 -35.53 22.53 5.74
N THR A 13 -35.25 21.96 4.58
CA THR A 13 -36.30 21.45 3.70
C THR A 13 -35.78 20.18 3.03
N ASP A 14 -36.38 19.07 3.42
CA ASP A 14 -36.27 17.73 2.86
C ASP A 14 -36.56 17.68 1.35
N ARG A 15 -35.82 16.83 0.64
CA ARG A 15 -36.46 15.89 -0.29
C ARG A 15 -35.59 14.65 -0.52
N SER A 16 -36.09 13.56 0.03
CA SER A 16 -35.72 12.15 -0.14
C SER A 16 -35.35 11.76 -1.58
N SER A 17 -34.27 10.98 -1.70
CA SER A 17 -34.05 10.02 -2.79
C SER A 17 -33.04 8.98 -2.30
N GLU A 18 -33.57 8.00 -1.60
CA GLU A 18 -32.89 6.76 -1.24
C GLU A 18 -32.62 5.94 -2.52
N ASP A 19 -31.51 6.19 -3.22
CA ASP A 19 -30.95 5.20 -4.18
C ASP A 19 -29.49 5.43 -4.62
N GLU A 20 -28.64 6.13 -3.86
CA GLU A 20 -27.25 6.43 -4.30
C GLU A 20 -26.13 5.79 -3.45
N THR A 21 -26.45 5.00 -2.43
CA THR A 21 -25.43 4.39 -1.55
C THR A 21 -25.00 2.99 -1.97
N ALA A 22 -25.75 2.32 -2.86
CA ALA A 22 -25.36 1.01 -3.41
C ALA A 22 -24.39 1.10 -4.61
N VAL A 23 -24.36 2.23 -5.34
CA VAL A 23 -23.57 2.37 -6.57
C VAL A 23 -22.07 2.62 -6.28
N ASN A 24 -21.70 3.00 -5.06
CA ASN A 24 -20.31 3.29 -4.70
C ASN A 24 -19.47 2.08 -4.24
N MET A 25 -20.09 0.94 -3.93
CA MET A 25 -19.32 -0.26 -3.55
C MET A 25 -18.80 -1.03 -4.78
N ALA A 26 -19.56 -1.06 -5.88
CA ALA A 26 -19.16 -1.67 -7.14
C ALA A 26 -18.02 -0.91 -7.85
N LYS A 27 -17.94 0.41 -7.67
CA LYS A 27 -16.89 1.25 -8.28
C LYS A 27 -15.51 1.04 -7.63
N TYR A 28 -15.48 0.73 -6.33
CA TYR A 28 -14.23 0.42 -5.63
C TYR A 28 -13.76 -1.03 -5.81
N GLU A 29 -14.66 -1.97 -6.10
CA GLU A 29 -14.29 -3.35 -6.46
C GLU A 29 -13.75 -3.47 -7.88
N GLY A 30 -14.23 -2.65 -8.83
CA GLY A 30 -13.67 -2.57 -10.19
C GLY A 30 -12.22 -2.08 -10.19
N ILE A 31 -11.91 -1.04 -9.41
CA ILE A 31 -10.55 -0.49 -9.29
C ILE A 31 -9.61 -1.51 -8.62
N ARG A 32 -10.13 -2.35 -7.72
CA ARG A 32 -9.35 -3.41 -7.06
C ARG A 32 -9.03 -4.58 -8.00
N LYS A 33 -9.90 -4.88 -8.98
CA LYS A 33 -9.63 -5.93 -9.98
C LYS A 33 -8.63 -5.50 -11.06
N GLU A 34 -8.62 -4.23 -11.48
CA GLU A 34 -7.60 -3.74 -12.42
C GLU A 34 -6.21 -3.60 -11.78
N LEU A 35 -6.11 -3.23 -10.49
CA LEU A 35 -4.82 -3.11 -9.80
C LEU A 35 -4.18 -4.47 -9.40
N LEU A 36 -4.94 -5.56 -9.45
CA LEU A 36 -4.46 -6.91 -9.14
C LEU A 36 -3.91 -7.67 -10.36
N GLN A 37 -4.02 -7.10 -11.57
CA GLN A 37 -3.45 -7.70 -12.77
C GLN A 37 -1.96 -7.34 -12.98
N GLU A 38 -1.44 -6.31 -12.32
CA GLU A 38 -0.05 -5.83 -12.53
C GLU A 38 0.93 -6.09 -11.37
N GLN A 39 0.54 -6.88 -10.38
CA GLN A 39 1.47 -7.30 -9.32
C GLN A 39 1.45 -8.82 -9.09
N ASN A 40 2.58 -9.42 -9.49
CA ASN A 40 3.09 -10.75 -9.18
C ASN A 40 2.46 -11.93 -9.92
N THR A 41 3.14 -12.35 -10.98
CA THR A 41 3.74 -13.69 -11.09
C THR A 41 4.83 -13.62 -12.16
N MET A 42 6.09 -13.51 -11.76
CA MET A 42 7.11 -14.27 -12.47
C MET A 42 7.91 -14.99 -11.41
N ASP A 43 7.75 -16.30 -11.51
CA ASP A 43 8.14 -17.29 -10.56
C ASP A 43 9.63 -17.27 -10.27
N ASN A 44 9.91 -17.60 -9.03
CA ASN A 44 11.20 -18.04 -8.55
C ASN A 44 11.54 -19.38 -9.23
N GLU A 45 11.94 -19.35 -10.51
CA GLU A 45 12.63 -20.47 -11.11
C GLU A 45 14.10 -20.42 -10.69
N PHE A 46 14.41 -21.31 -9.75
CA PHE A 46 15.75 -21.74 -9.45
C PHE A 46 16.35 -22.40 -10.69
N ILE A 47 17.06 -21.63 -11.50
CA ILE A 47 17.97 -22.17 -12.51
C ILE A 47 19.33 -22.32 -11.82
N SER A 48 19.65 -23.56 -11.42
CA SER A 48 21.01 -23.98 -11.08
C SER A 48 21.87 -23.87 -12.34
N SER A 49 22.36 -22.67 -12.61
CA SER A 49 23.27 -22.35 -13.72
C SER A 49 24.73 -22.44 -13.28
N GLU A 50 25.03 -23.35 -12.34
CA GLU A 50 26.37 -23.57 -11.82
C GLU A 50 27.30 -24.28 -12.82
N GLN A 51 26.77 -24.81 -13.94
CA GLN A 51 27.55 -25.56 -14.93
C GLN A 51 27.80 -24.83 -16.26
N ALA A 52 27.30 -23.60 -16.45
CA ALA A 52 27.51 -22.85 -17.70
C ALA A 52 28.51 -21.67 -17.58
N ASN A 53 28.97 -21.35 -16.37
CA ASN A 53 29.83 -20.18 -16.13
C ASN A 53 31.33 -20.44 -16.37
N GLU A 54 31.75 -21.68 -16.55
CA GLU A 54 33.15 -22.03 -16.74
C GLU A 54 33.63 -21.88 -18.20
N ALA A 55 32.71 -21.74 -19.17
CA ALA A 55 33.04 -21.74 -20.60
C ALA A 55 33.19 -20.35 -21.26
N LEU A 56 32.86 -19.23 -20.57
CA LEU A 56 32.87 -17.89 -21.20
C LEU A 56 33.63 -16.79 -20.44
N GLY A 57 34.35 -17.09 -19.36
CA GLY A 57 35.14 -16.05 -18.65
C GLY A 57 34.32 -14.88 -18.07
N LEU A 58 32.99 -15.00 -18.01
CA LEU A 58 32.07 -14.00 -17.46
C LEU A 58 32.01 -13.98 -15.91
N GLY A 59 32.80 -14.82 -15.25
CA GLY A 59 32.80 -14.98 -13.78
C GLY A 59 33.27 -13.75 -13.00
N ASN A 60 34.08 -12.87 -13.61
CA ASN A 60 34.84 -11.82 -12.88
C ASN A 60 34.63 -10.38 -13.38
N LEU A 61 33.56 -10.09 -14.12
CA LEU A 61 33.36 -8.74 -14.66
C LEU A 61 32.92 -7.76 -13.56
N GLU A 62 33.88 -6.96 -13.09
CA GLU A 62 33.60 -5.80 -12.26
C GLU A 62 32.92 -4.70 -13.11
N PRO A 63 31.82 -4.11 -12.63
CA PRO A 63 31.20 -2.98 -13.31
C PRO A 63 32.23 -1.85 -13.47
N TYR A 64 32.31 -1.26 -14.66
CA TYR A 64 33.17 -0.10 -14.90
C TYR A 64 32.40 1.05 -15.53
N THR A 65 32.89 2.26 -15.33
CA THR A 65 32.32 3.47 -15.94
C THR A 65 32.48 3.42 -17.46
N GLY A 66 31.37 3.56 -18.20
CA GLY A 66 31.32 3.45 -19.65
C GLY A 66 30.73 2.15 -20.16
N MET A 67 30.49 1.14 -19.31
CA MET A 67 29.76 -0.07 -19.68
C MET A 67 28.34 0.29 -20.16
N THR A 68 27.89 -0.35 -21.25
CA THR A 68 26.61 -0.06 -21.90
C THR A 68 25.68 -1.26 -21.88
N PHE A 69 24.40 -1.02 -21.65
CA PHE A 69 23.33 -2.01 -21.62
C PHE A 69 22.22 -1.64 -22.59
N GLN A 70 21.50 -2.65 -23.08
CA GLN A 70 20.41 -2.46 -24.03
C GLN A 70 19.11 -2.08 -23.32
N SER A 71 18.89 -2.60 -22.10
CA SER A 71 17.78 -2.23 -21.24
C SER A 71 18.22 -1.80 -19.83
N LEU A 72 17.31 -1.21 -19.06
CA LEU A 72 17.55 -0.89 -17.65
C LEU A 72 17.58 -2.17 -16.80
N ASP A 73 16.79 -3.16 -17.18
CA ASP A 73 16.70 -4.44 -16.47
C ASP A 73 17.96 -5.27 -16.68
N ASP A 74 18.55 -5.28 -17.87
CA ASP A 74 19.85 -5.93 -18.14
C ASP A 74 20.94 -5.35 -17.20
N ALA A 75 20.94 -4.01 -17.05
CA ALA A 75 21.88 -3.33 -16.18
C ALA A 75 21.65 -3.65 -14.70
N ARG A 76 20.38 -3.84 -14.31
CA ARG A 76 19.98 -4.25 -12.97
C ARG A 76 20.46 -5.66 -12.68
N ASP A 77 20.21 -6.59 -13.60
CA ASP A 77 20.54 -8.02 -13.43
C ASP A 77 22.05 -8.23 -13.40
N PHE A 78 22.79 -7.50 -14.25
CA PHE A 78 24.24 -7.47 -14.20
C PHE A 78 24.76 -7.01 -12.82
N TYR A 79 24.24 -5.90 -12.29
CA TYR A 79 24.67 -5.39 -10.99
C TYR A 79 24.19 -6.27 -9.83
N PHE A 80 23.03 -6.92 -9.96
CA PHE A 80 22.52 -7.89 -9.00
C PHE A 80 23.44 -9.11 -8.92
N GLU A 81 23.84 -9.64 -10.06
CA GLU A 81 24.73 -10.79 -10.14
C GLU A 81 26.13 -10.45 -9.60
N TYR A 82 26.65 -9.26 -9.91
CA TYR A 82 27.85 -8.73 -9.29
C TYR A 82 27.72 -8.65 -7.76
N ALA A 83 26.65 -8.03 -7.26
CA ALA A 83 26.41 -7.89 -5.83
C ALA A 83 26.28 -9.24 -5.13
N ARG A 84 25.60 -10.19 -5.78
CA ARG A 84 25.52 -11.58 -5.36
C ARG A 84 26.93 -12.10 -5.14
N ARG A 85 27.79 -12.13 -6.17
CA ARG A 85 29.18 -12.64 -6.08
C ARG A 85 30.01 -11.94 -5.00
N THR A 86 29.92 -10.61 -4.91
CA THR A 86 30.66 -9.79 -3.92
C THR A 86 30.09 -9.90 -2.50
N GLY A 87 28.91 -10.49 -2.30
CA GLY A 87 28.36 -10.76 -0.97
C GLY A 87 27.55 -9.60 -0.37
N PHE A 88 26.87 -8.81 -1.20
CA PHE A 88 25.90 -7.81 -0.77
C PHE A 88 24.60 -7.88 -1.57
N SER A 89 23.56 -7.21 -1.09
CA SER A 89 22.29 -7.07 -1.80
C SER A 89 22.10 -5.65 -2.31
N ILE A 90 21.39 -5.52 -3.43
CA ILE A 90 21.12 -4.22 -4.07
C ILE A 90 19.71 -3.71 -3.74
N ARG A 91 19.54 -2.40 -3.77
CA ARG A 91 18.27 -1.70 -3.70
C ARG A 91 18.18 -0.73 -4.86
N THR A 92 16.97 -0.55 -5.37
CA THR A 92 16.69 0.51 -6.33
C THR A 92 16.54 1.85 -5.62
N ASN A 93 17.33 2.84 -6.00
CA ASN A 93 17.32 4.18 -5.43
C ASN A 93 16.75 5.18 -6.45
N ARG A 94 17.34 6.38 -6.49
CA ARG A 94 16.82 7.57 -7.17
C ARG A 94 16.54 7.32 -8.66
N ILE A 95 15.39 7.80 -9.09
CA ILE A 95 15.01 7.92 -10.49
C ILE A 95 15.26 9.36 -10.92
N ARG A 96 15.87 9.55 -12.10
CA ARG A 96 16.03 10.86 -12.71
C ARG A 96 15.17 10.90 -13.97
N HIS A 97 14.31 11.92 -14.05
CA HIS A 97 13.44 12.15 -15.19
C HIS A 97 13.95 13.31 -16.04
N SER A 98 13.74 13.23 -17.34
CA SER A 98 13.95 14.32 -18.28
C SER A 98 12.97 15.44 -17.98
N LEU A 99 13.43 16.69 -18.07
CA LEU A 99 12.57 17.86 -17.93
C LEU A 99 11.65 18.08 -19.13
N LYS A 100 11.99 17.52 -20.30
CA LYS A 100 11.27 17.78 -21.56
C LYS A 100 10.09 16.83 -21.78
N ASN A 101 10.28 15.55 -21.51
CA ASN A 101 9.33 14.48 -21.84
C ASN A 101 9.03 13.56 -20.65
N MET A 102 9.51 13.90 -19.44
CA MET A 102 9.33 13.11 -18.21
C MET A 102 9.86 11.67 -18.27
N ALA A 103 10.54 11.30 -19.36
CA ALA A 103 11.16 9.99 -19.56
C ALA A 103 12.26 9.74 -18.53
N ILE A 104 12.47 8.49 -18.14
CA ILE A 104 13.53 8.12 -17.22
C ILE A 104 14.88 8.26 -17.92
N ILE A 105 15.71 9.21 -17.49
CA ILE A 105 17.05 9.48 -18.03
C ILE A 105 18.17 8.93 -17.15
N GLY A 106 17.85 8.46 -15.95
CA GLY A 106 18.85 7.92 -15.05
C GLY A 106 18.27 7.11 -13.91
N ARG A 107 19.04 6.12 -13.47
CA ARG A 107 18.70 5.25 -12.35
C ARG A 107 19.93 4.94 -11.52
N ASP A 108 19.77 4.94 -10.21
CA ASP A 108 20.82 4.58 -9.27
C ASP A 108 20.45 3.25 -8.59
N PHE A 109 21.36 2.27 -8.62
CA PHE A 109 21.30 1.06 -7.81
C PHE A 109 22.37 1.14 -6.72
N VAL A 110 22.00 0.77 -5.51
CA VAL A 110 22.80 1.01 -4.29
C VAL A 110 22.84 -0.22 -3.43
N CYS A 111 23.82 -0.33 -2.54
CA CYS A 111 23.82 -1.37 -1.52
C CYS A 111 22.57 -1.27 -0.60
N SER A 112 22.06 -2.39 -0.11
CA SER A 112 20.94 -2.43 0.85
C SER A 112 21.22 -1.63 2.13
N ARG A 113 22.49 -1.62 2.56
CA ARG A 113 22.99 -0.86 3.72
C ARG A 113 23.34 0.61 3.42
N GLU A 114 23.00 1.10 2.22
CA GLU A 114 23.32 2.47 1.78
C GLU A 114 22.53 3.54 2.54
N GLY A 115 23.26 4.60 2.89
CA GLY A 115 22.78 5.81 3.55
C GLY A 115 22.42 5.58 5.01
N PHE A 116 21.72 6.56 5.60
CA PHE A 116 21.16 6.46 6.95
C PHE A 116 19.65 6.62 6.88
N ARG A 117 18.93 5.96 7.80
CA ARG A 117 17.48 6.14 7.91
C ARG A 117 17.20 7.49 8.56
N ALA A 118 16.37 8.33 7.93
CA ALA A 118 16.03 9.63 8.51
C ALA A 118 15.28 9.46 9.85
N ALA A 119 15.61 10.31 10.82
CA ALA A 119 15.07 10.25 12.19
C ALA A 119 13.53 10.27 12.25
N LYS A 120 12.88 10.98 11.31
CA LYS A 120 11.41 11.01 11.16
C LYS A 120 10.77 9.63 10.92
N HIS A 121 11.53 8.65 10.43
CA HIS A 121 11.06 7.27 10.22
C HIS A 121 11.46 6.33 11.35
N ALA A 122 12.32 6.77 12.26
CA ALA A 122 12.71 6.03 13.46
C ALA A 122 11.76 6.32 14.63
N HIS A 123 11.35 7.59 14.80
CA HIS A 123 10.55 8.05 15.94
C HIS A 123 9.11 8.43 15.59
N ARG A 124 8.45 7.67 14.69
CA ARG A 124 7.01 7.90 14.44
C ARG A 124 6.19 7.46 15.66
N LYS A 125 5.51 8.41 16.30
CA LYS A 125 4.64 8.18 17.45
C LYS A 125 3.34 7.45 17.08
N ASP A 126 2.82 7.66 15.87
CA ASP A 126 1.54 7.09 15.40
C ASP A 126 1.67 5.65 14.86
N ARG A 127 2.71 4.91 15.26
CA ARG A 127 3.00 3.60 14.67
C ARG A 127 2.37 2.47 15.48
N VAL A 128 1.46 1.73 14.86
CA VAL A 128 0.79 0.56 15.45
C VAL A 128 1.74 -0.65 15.63
N LEU A 129 2.72 -0.81 14.72
CA LEU A 129 3.68 -1.91 14.73
C LEU A 129 5.08 -1.47 15.16
N PRO A 130 5.90 -2.33 15.78
CA PRO A 130 7.25 -1.99 16.20
C PRO A 130 8.15 -1.53 15.04
N PRO A 131 9.18 -0.72 15.31
CA PRO A 131 10.07 -0.22 14.28
C PRO A 131 10.86 -1.32 13.59
N ARG A 132 10.80 -1.39 12.24
CA ARG A 132 11.71 -2.26 11.47
C ARG A 132 13.16 -1.96 11.86
N PRO A 133 14.01 -2.98 12.07
CA PRO A 133 15.42 -2.81 12.41
C PRO A 133 16.14 -1.83 11.48
N VAL A 134 17.11 -1.11 12.02
CA VAL A 134 17.95 -0.20 11.22
C VAL A 134 18.98 -1.04 10.48
N THR A 135 18.79 -1.21 9.17
CA THR A 135 19.70 -1.97 8.30
C THR A 135 20.65 -1.09 7.48
N ARG A 136 20.54 0.24 7.62
CA ARG A 136 21.31 1.22 6.84
C ARG A 136 22.47 1.76 7.69
N GLU A 137 23.69 1.42 7.28
CA GLU A 137 24.96 1.69 8.00
C GLU A 137 25.79 2.79 7.33
N GLY A 138 25.26 3.48 6.32
CA GLY A 138 25.98 4.54 5.60
C GLY A 138 26.84 4.05 4.45
N CYS A 139 26.56 2.87 3.91
CA CYS A 139 27.33 2.32 2.78
C CYS A 139 27.27 3.25 1.56
N LYS A 140 28.40 3.40 0.85
CA LYS A 140 28.52 4.28 -0.33
C LYS A 140 28.57 3.51 -1.66
N ALA A 141 28.60 2.18 -1.61
CA ALA A 141 28.63 1.34 -2.79
C ALA A 141 27.37 1.56 -3.65
N MET A 142 27.59 1.90 -4.91
CA MET A 142 26.52 2.24 -5.86
C MET A 142 26.98 2.12 -7.30
N ILE A 143 26.02 1.92 -8.20
CA ILE A 143 26.16 2.10 -9.64
C ILE A 143 25.10 3.09 -10.13
N ARG A 144 25.52 4.01 -11.00
CA ARG A 144 24.66 5.04 -11.58
C ARG A 144 24.60 4.87 -13.08
N LEU A 145 23.38 4.70 -13.58
CA LEU A 145 23.07 4.57 -14.99
C LEU A 145 22.47 5.87 -15.52
N ALA A 146 22.80 6.21 -16.77
CA ALA A 146 22.18 7.26 -17.53
C ALA A 146 21.76 6.75 -18.91
N ALA A 147 20.57 7.14 -19.36
CA ALA A 147 20.12 6.86 -20.71
C ALA A 147 20.92 7.74 -21.71
N ARG A 148 21.33 7.15 -22.82
CA ARG A 148 21.94 7.82 -23.98
C ARG A 148 20.98 7.82 -25.16
N ASP A 149 21.27 8.69 -26.12
CA ASP A 149 20.55 8.75 -27.38
C ASP A 149 20.64 7.37 -28.07
N GLY A 150 19.49 6.79 -28.40
CA GLY A 150 19.38 5.42 -28.93
C GLY A 150 18.91 4.35 -27.94
N GLY A 151 18.37 4.74 -26.77
CA GLY A 151 17.73 3.82 -25.82
C GLY A 151 18.69 2.95 -25.00
N LYS A 152 20.00 3.18 -25.15
CA LYS A 152 21.05 2.47 -24.41
C LYS A 152 21.28 3.09 -23.05
N TRP A 153 21.61 2.26 -22.07
CA TRP A 153 21.94 2.68 -20.71
C TRP A 153 23.44 2.59 -20.49
N VAL A 154 24.04 3.63 -19.92
CA VAL A 154 25.49 3.69 -19.69
C VAL A 154 25.80 3.91 -18.22
N VAL A 155 26.77 3.16 -17.70
CA VAL A 155 27.30 3.35 -16.35
C VAL A 155 28.11 4.65 -16.32
N THR A 156 27.61 5.64 -15.60
CA THR A 156 28.26 6.95 -15.45
C THR A 156 29.10 7.06 -14.18
N LYS A 157 28.75 6.30 -13.15
CA LYS A 157 29.50 6.24 -11.89
C LYS A 157 29.38 4.86 -11.30
N PHE A 158 30.50 4.34 -10.83
CA PHE A 158 30.56 3.10 -10.08
C PHE A 158 31.41 3.35 -8.83
N VAL A 159 30.93 2.88 -7.68
CA VAL A 159 31.61 2.93 -6.40
C VAL A 159 31.62 1.51 -5.85
N HIS A 160 32.80 0.90 -5.81
CA HIS A 160 33.02 -0.45 -5.28
C HIS A 160 33.09 -0.47 -3.74
N GLU A 161 33.57 0.60 -3.11
CA GLU A 161 33.90 0.62 -1.68
C GLU A 161 32.66 0.42 -0.78
N HIS A 162 32.73 -0.62 0.08
CA HIS A 162 31.73 -0.91 1.11
C HIS A 162 32.24 -0.47 2.49
N SER A 163 31.38 0.18 3.27
CA SER A 163 31.69 0.57 4.65
C SER A 163 31.34 -0.51 5.68
N HIS A 164 30.98 -1.72 5.24
CA HIS A 164 30.56 -2.82 6.09
C HIS A 164 31.17 -4.14 5.61
N LYS A 165 31.25 -5.11 6.51
CA LYS A 165 31.69 -6.47 6.15
C LYS A 165 30.74 -7.06 5.12
N LEU A 166 31.30 -7.53 4.01
CA LEU A 166 30.59 -8.27 2.98
C LEU A 166 30.43 -9.73 3.44
N MET A 167 29.37 -10.38 2.97
CA MET A 167 29.12 -11.77 3.29
C MET A 167 30.16 -12.65 2.60
N ASP A 168 30.95 -13.39 3.37
CA ASP A 168 31.85 -14.39 2.80
C ASP A 168 31.01 -15.50 2.15
N ARG A 169 31.22 -15.74 0.86
CA ARG A 169 30.57 -16.80 0.05
C ARG A 169 30.90 -18.23 0.50
N LYS A 170 31.45 -18.41 1.70
CA LYS A 170 31.84 -19.73 2.25
C LYS A 170 30.67 -20.55 2.80
N PHE A 171 29.42 -20.08 2.68
CA PHE A 171 28.25 -20.88 3.00
C PHE A 171 27.45 -21.19 1.73
N PRO A 172 27.44 -22.45 1.26
CA PRO A 172 26.43 -22.91 0.32
C PRO A 172 25.10 -22.89 1.07
N GLY A 173 24.22 -21.96 0.67
CA GLY A 173 22.80 -21.97 1.03
C GLY A 173 22.49 -21.72 2.50
N GLU A 174 22.50 -20.45 2.93
CA GLU A 174 21.50 -19.92 3.89
C GLU A 174 21.72 -18.41 4.04
N LEU A 175 20.67 -17.63 3.76
CA LEU A 175 20.66 -16.20 4.05
C LEU A 175 20.64 -15.99 5.58
N PRO A 176 21.25 -14.94 6.14
CA PRO A 176 21.19 -14.67 7.57
C PRO A 176 19.74 -14.43 8.00
N THR A 177 19.18 -15.39 8.70
CA THR A 177 17.86 -15.30 9.32
C THR A 177 17.91 -14.30 10.46
N VAL A 178 17.64 -13.02 10.16
CA VAL A 178 17.43 -12.02 11.19
C VAL A 178 16.05 -12.29 11.81
N ASN A 179 16.05 -12.73 13.07
CA ASN A 179 14.90 -13.01 13.95
C ASN A 179 14.06 -14.26 13.60
N MET A 180 14.65 -15.45 13.75
CA MET A 180 13.90 -16.70 13.76
C MET A 180 13.32 -16.94 15.17
N LEU A 181 12.08 -16.51 15.39
CA LEU A 181 11.18 -17.36 16.16
C LEU A 181 11.03 -18.66 15.36
N SER A 182 10.94 -19.81 16.03
CA SER A 182 10.70 -21.11 15.37
C SER A 182 9.50 -20.96 14.42
N GLU A 183 9.49 -21.66 13.28
CA GLU A 183 8.33 -21.66 12.39
C GLU A 183 7.04 -22.01 13.17
N GLU A 184 7.15 -22.87 14.18
CA GLU A 184 6.06 -23.23 15.10
C GLU A 184 5.55 -22.05 15.94
N GLU A 185 6.42 -21.13 16.33
CA GLU A 185 6.05 -19.93 17.09
C GLU A 185 5.35 -18.90 16.20
N LYS A 186 5.74 -18.83 14.92
CA LYS A 186 5.06 -18.00 13.92
C LYS A 186 3.68 -18.54 13.62
N ASP A 187 3.57 -19.85 13.40
CA ASP A 187 2.31 -20.53 13.14
C ASP A 187 1.35 -20.41 14.32
N LYS A 188 1.85 -20.59 15.55
CA LYS A 188 1.08 -20.34 16.76
C LYS A 188 0.59 -18.90 16.84
N LYS A 189 1.44 -17.93 16.50
CA LYS A 189 1.05 -16.52 16.52
C LYS A 189 0.00 -16.18 15.45
N ILE A 190 0.11 -16.79 14.27
CA ILE A 190 -0.89 -16.67 13.20
C ILE A 190 -2.23 -17.21 13.68
N GLN A 191 -2.25 -18.40 14.30
CA GLN A 191 -3.46 -19.03 14.80
C GLN A 191 -4.12 -18.20 15.92
N ASP A 192 -3.33 -17.65 16.85
CA ASP A 192 -3.84 -16.79 17.92
C ASP A 192 -4.50 -15.52 17.36
N LEU A 193 -3.85 -14.86 16.41
CA LEU A 193 -4.39 -13.66 15.76
C LEU A 193 -5.66 -13.97 14.95
N TYR A 194 -5.71 -15.14 14.29
CA TYR A 194 -6.89 -15.58 13.56
C TYR A 194 -8.08 -15.80 14.48
N ASN A 195 -7.86 -16.44 15.65
CA ASN A 195 -8.88 -16.63 16.66
C ASN A 195 -9.38 -15.31 17.26
N GLU A 196 -8.46 -14.36 17.50
CA GLU A 196 -8.81 -13.04 18.02
C GLU A 196 -9.64 -12.24 17.01
N LEU A 197 -9.26 -12.26 15.73
CA LEU A 197 -10.03 -11.65 14.64
C LEU A 197 -11.45 -12.24 14.52
N HIS A 198 -11.57 -13.57 14.64
CA HIS A 198 -12.88 -14.23 14.62
C HIS A 198 -13.77 -13.81 15.78
N ARG A 199 -13.21 -13.73 17.00
CA ARG A 199 -13.95 -13.23 18.17
C ARG A 199 -14.42 -11.78 17.95
N GLU A 200 -13.59 -10.93 17.36
CA GLU A 200 -13.96 -9.54 17.07
C GLU A 200 -15.08 -9.44 16.04
N ARG A 201 -15.02 -10.26 14.98
CA ARG A 201 -16.09 -10.34 13.97
C ARG A 201 -17.40 -10.81 14.58
N ALA A 202 -17.37 -11.81 15.45
CA ALA A 202 -18.58 -12.28 16.14
C ALA A 202 -19.20 -11.19 17.03
N ARG A 203 -18.38 -10.44 17.79
CA ARG A 203 -18.84 -9.29 18.59
C ARG A 203 -19.41 -8.17 17.72
N SER A 204 -18.74 -7.87 16.61
CA SER A 204 -19.20 -6.84 15.68
C SER A 204 -20.53 -7.22 15.03
N ALA A 205 -20.72 -8.50 14.69
CA ALA A 205 -21.98 -9.00 14.13
C ALA A 205 -23.14 -8.83 15.11
N THR A 206 -22.94 -9.04 16.42
CA THR A 206 -24.00 -8.82 17.42
C THR A 206 -24.41 -7.35 17.50
N PHE A 207 -23.44 -6.43 17.47
CA PHE A 207 -23.74 -4.99 17.46
C PHE A 207 -24.45 -4.56 16.17
N GLN A 208 -24.03 -5.10 15.02
CA GLN A 208 -24.69 -4.85 13.74
C GLN A 208 -26.14 -5.36 13.73
N GLN A 209 -26.40 -6.55 14.28
CA GLN A 209 -27.76 -7.07 14.40
C GLN A 209 -28.64 -6.20 15.30
N GLN A 210 -28.11 -5.75 16.45
CA GLN A 210 -28.84 -4.85 17.34
C GLN A 210 -29.17 -3.51 16.67
N LEU A 211 -28.20 -2.92 15.97
CA LEU A 211 -28.42 -1.68 15.21
C LEU A 211 -29.46 -1.87 14.10
N HIS A 212 -29.41 -2.98 13.37
CA HIS A 212 -30.38 -3.28 12.33
C HIS A 212 -31.80 -3.44 12.90
N MET A 213 -31.95 -4.06 14.08
CA MET A 213 -33.25 -4.15 14.74
C MET A 213 -33.79 -2.76 15.12
N ILE A 214 -32.97 -1.93 15.76
CA ILE A 214 -33.38 -0.58 16.17
C ILE A 214 -33.75 0.28 14.95
N LEU A 215 -32.96 0.24 13.90
CA LEU A 215 -33.22 1.01 12.67
C LEU A 215 -34.56 0.59 12.04
N LYS A 216 -34.82 -0.72 11.98
CA LYS A 216 -36.08 -1.25 11.47
C LYS A 216 -37.28 -0.78 12.30
N ASP A 217 -37.19 -0.83 13.63
CA ASP A 217 -38.27 -0.38 14.50
C ASP A 217 -38.55 1.12 14.34
N ILE A 218 -37.51 1.94 14.13
CA ILE A 218 -37.66 3.38 13.88
C ILE A 218 -38.36 3.63 12.53
N GLU A 219 -38.00 2.88 11.50
CA GLU A 219 -38.57 2.98 10.16
C GLU A 219 -40.06 2.59 10.16
N GLU A 220 -40.41 1.45 10.76
CA GLU A 220 -41.80 1.02 10.93
C GLU A 220 -42.63 2.04 11.72
N HIS A 221 -42.05 2.63 12.77
CA HIS A 221 -42.71 3.68 13.53
C HIS A 221 -42.90 4.97 12.71
N ALA A 222 -41.93 5.35 11.88
CA ALA A 222 -42.02 6.52 11.01
C ALA A 222 -43.11 6.35 9.95
N GLU A 223 -43.19 5.17 9.32
CA GLU A 223 -44.27 4.83 8.38
C GLU A 223 -45.64 4.88 9.05
N PHE A 224 -45.78 4.26 10.23
CA PHE A 224 -47.02 4.29 10.99
C PHE A 224 -47.46 5.72 11.33
N MET A 225 -46.50 6.56 11.74
CA MET A 225 -46.77 7.97 12.02
C MET A 225 -47.18 8.74 10.76
N SER A 226 -46.57 8.47 9.60
CA SER A 226 -46.93 9.10 8.34
C SER A 226 -48.38 8.81 7.96
N ILE A 227 -48.79 7.54 8.01
CA ILE A 227 -50.17 7.11 7.73
C ILE A 227 -51.16 7.83 8.65
N ARG A 228 -50.85 7.88 9.94
CA ARG A 228 -51.74 8.50 10.93
C ARG A 228 -51.85 10.02 10.77
N VAL A 229 -50.78 10.69 10.36
CA VAL A 229 -50.81 12.11 10.03
C VAL A 229 -51.66 12.35 8.78
N GLU A 230 -51.53 11.52 7.74
CA GLU A 230 -52.37 11.58 6.54
C GLU A 230 -53.86 11.41 6.86
N ASP A 231 -54.22 10.42 7.69
CA ASP A 231 -55.60 10.20 8.14
C ASP A 231 -56.20 11.43 8.86
N ILE A 232 -55.40 12.08 9.71
CA ILE A 232 -55.81 13.30 10.43
C ILE A 232 -55.99 14.47 9.45
N VAL A 233 -55.05 14.65 8.53
CA VAL A 233 -55.11 15.71 7.50
C VAL A 233 -56.34 15.53 6.60
N ASP A 234 -56.63 14.30 6.19
CA ASP A 234 -57.81 13.99 5.38
C ASP A 234 -59.11 14.17 6.18
N SER A 235 -59.11 13.83 7.46
CA SER A 235 -60.25 14.12 8.35
C SER A 235 -60.48 15.62 8.50
N LEU A 236 -59.43 16.43 8.67
CA LEU A 236 -59.52 17.90 8.73
C LEU A 236 -60.03 18.49 7.42
N LYS A 237 -59.52 18.05 6.25
CA LYS A 237 -60.01 18.49 4.94
C LYS A 237 -61.50 18.22 4.76
N ARG A 238 -62.01 17.06 5.22
CA ARG A 238 -63.44 16.76 5.16
C ARG A 238 -64.28 17.69 6.02
N VAL A 239 -63.78 18.08 7.20
CA VAL A 239 -64.46 19.05 8.07
C VAL A 239 -64.46 20.44 7.42
N GLU A 240 -63.32 20.90 6.89
CA GLU A 240 -63.22 22.21 6.20
C GLU A 240 -64.14 22.30 4.98
N LEU A 241 -64.26 21.24 4.19
CA LEU A 241 -65.17 21.19 3.04
C LEU A 241 -66.65 21.24 3.46
N ASN A 242 -67.00 20.64 4.60
CA ASN A 242 -68.36 20.70 5.13
C ASN A 242 -68.68 22.10 5.69
N ASP A 243 -67.74 22.76 6.37
CA ASP A 243 -67.94 24.13 6.88
C ASP A 243 -68.00 25.17 5.74
N SER A 244 -67.33 24.91 4.62
CA SER A 244 -67.39 25.74 3.39
C SER A 244 -68.73 25.69 2.66
N SER A 245 -69.60 24.73 3.00
CA SER A 245 -70.92 24.55 2.39
C SER A 245 -72.07 25.25 3.13
N PHE A 246 -71.78 25.93 4.24
CA PHE A 246 -72.74 26.66 5.08
C PHE A 246 -72.58 28.21 5.07
N ASN A 247 -71.74 28.77 4.19
CA ASN A 247 -71.61 30.21 3.95
C ASN A 247 -72.11 30.62 2.56
#